data_AF-A0AAD5HAQ6-F1
#
_entry.id   AF-A0AAD5HAQ6-F1
#
_cell.length_a   1.000
_cell.length_b   1.000
_cell.length_c   1.000
_cell.angle_alpha   90.00
_cell.angle_beta   90.00
_cell.angle_gamma   90.00
#
_symmetry.space_group_name_H-M   'P 1'
#
loop_
_entity.id
_entity.type
_entity.pdbx_description
1 polymer ?
#
loop_
_entity_poly.entity_id
_entity_poly.type
_entity_poly.pdbx_seq_one_letter_code
_entity_poly.pdbx_strand_id
1 'polypeptide(L)'
;MTILRHVFLANSIAEGGLAALLLLAPQKAVAQLLVTPAIIEPYVENVARLYGASLASVVVTSLLQVGLPDILPGKRNVALGMLVYHGLVAIGAFHFRSQETVARASTAWGATILHTAFSLAFYAYWNVTGQQVKQFAKQQKKAK
;
A
#
# COMPACT_ATOMS: atom_id res chain seq x y z
N MET A 1 -7.07 -18.13 10.45
CA MET A 1 -7.50 -16.88 9.77
C MET A 1 -7.05 -15.58 10.46
N THR A 2 -6.27 -15.65 11.55
CA THR A 2 -5.92 -14.47 12.35
C THR A 2 -4.98 -13.51 11.63
N ILE A 3 -3.94 -14.01 10.94
CA ILE A 3 -2.89 -13.14 10.38
C ILE A 3 -3.38 -12.23 9.24
N LEU A 4 -4.26 -12.72 8.36
CA LEU A 4 -4.78 -11.94 7.22
C LEU A 4 -5.73 -10.80 7.67
N ARG A 5 -6.29 -10.87 8.88
CA ARG A 5 -7.10 -9.76 9.44
C ARG A 5 -6.25 -8.52 9.71
N HIS A 6 -4.95 -8.70 9.89
CA HIS A 6 -4.01 -7.62 10.18
C HIS A 6 -3.39 -7.01 8.92
N VAL A 7 -3.72 -7.49 7.71
CA VAL A 7 -3.10 -6.97 6.46
C VAL A 7 -3.35 -5.47 6.27
N PHE A 8 -4.55 -4.99 6.57
CA PHE A 8 -4.89 -3.57 6.50
C PHE A 8 -4.14 -2.74 7.55
N LEU A 9 -3.96 -3.26 8.76
CA LEU A 9 -3.21 -2.59 9.81
C LEU A 9 -1.73 -2.53 9.47
N ALA A 10 -1.16 -3.65 9.02
CA ALA A 10 0.24 -3.74 8.59
C ALA A 10 0.53 -2.78 7.44
N ASN A 11 -0.35 -2.73 6.43
CA ASN A 11 -0.29 -1.76 5.35
C ASN A 11 -0.30 -0.32 5.88
N SER A 12 -1.24 -0.01 6.78
CA SER A 12 -1.39 1.33 7.36
C SER A 12 -0.15 1.77 8.14
N ILE A 13 0.49 0.86 8.87
CA ILE A 13 1.72 1.15 9.62
C ILE A 13 2.87 1.43 8.65
N ALA A 14 3.05 0.57 7.64
CA ALA A 14 4.13 0.70 6.67
C ALA A 14 4.00 1.99 5.84
N GLU A 15 2.85 2.17 5.18
CA GLU A 15 2.59 3.33 4.32
C GLU A 15 2.41 4.61 5.15
N GLY A 16 1.89 4.51 6.37
CA GLY A 16 1.71 5.65 7.28
C GLY A 16 3.02 6.24 7.75
N GLY A 17 4.02 5.40 8.05
CA GLY A 17 5.37 5.86 8.36
C GLY A 17 6.00 6.63 7.21
N LEU A 18 5.88 6.11 5.98
CA LEU A 18 6.40 6.76 4.77
C LEU A 18 5.64 8.06 4.46
N ALA A 19 4.31 8.06 4.54
CA ALA A 19 3.47 9.24 4.35
C ALA A 19 3.85 10.36 5.34
N ALA A 20 4.00 10.03 6.63
CA ALA A 20 4.40 10.99 7.65
C ALA A 20 5.80 11.55 7.36
N LEU A 21 6.75 10.70 6.97
CA LEU A 21 8.10 11.12 6.61
C LEU A 21 8.10 12.09 5.42
N LEU A 22 7.32 11.80 4.36
CA LEU A 22 7.20 12.64 3.17
C LEU A 22 6.47 13.96 3.43
N LEU A 23 5.51 14.00 4.36
CA LEU A 23 4.76 15.21 4.68
C LEU A 23 5.50 16.13 5.64
N LEU A 24 6.12 15.56 6.68
CA LEU A 24 6.73 16.31 7.79
C LEU A 24 8.22 16.57 7.59
N ALA A 25 8.92 15.69 6.86
CA ALA A 25 10.35 15.81 6.60
C ALA A 25 10.71 15.39 5.16
N PRO A 26 10.07 15.98 4.13
CA PRO A 26 10.28 15.61 2.73
C PRO A 26 11.74 15.64 2.30
N GLN A 27 12.52 16.61 2.80
CA GLN A 27 13.94 16.73 2.45
C GLN A 27 14.76 15.52 2.93
N LYS A 28 14.46 15.01 4.14
CA LYS A 28 15.10 13.80 4.67
C LYS A 28 14.69 12.56 3.87
N ALA A 29 13.40 12.46 3.53
CA ALA A 29 12.88 11.38 2.71
C ALA A 29 13.57 11.33 1.35
N VAL A 30 13.56 12.45 0.62
CA VAL A 30 14.13 12.60 -0.72
C VAL A 30 15.63 12.30 -0.71
N ALA A 31 16.39 12.84 0.26
CA ALA A 31 17.83 12.59 0.38
C ALA A 31 18.18 11.11 0.66
N GLN A 32 17.28 10.36 1.30
CA GLN A 32 17.45 8.93 1.54
C GLN A 32 17.01 8.08 0.35
N LEU A 33 16.03 8.54 -0.42
CA LEU A 33 15.39 7.76 -1.49
C LEU A 33 16.02 7.98 -2.88
N LEU A 34 16.51 9.19 -3.18
CA LEU A 34 17.05 9.56 -4.49
C LEU A 34 18.60 9.53 -4.52
N VAL A 35 19.18 9.24 -5.70
CA VAL A 35 20.63 9.15 -5.91
C VAL A 35 21.27 10.54 -5.98
N THR A 36 20.61 11.52 -6.57
CA THR A 36 21.19 12.84 -6.81
C THR A 36 20.97 13.77 -5.61
N PRO A 37 22.00 14.15 -4.85
CA PRO A 37 21.91 15.26 -3.90
C PRO A 37 22.05 16.57 -4.69
N ALA A 38 21.17 16.79 -5.66
CA ALA A 38 21.04 18.10 -6.28
C ALA A 38 20.03 18.87 -5.43
N ILE A 39 20.35 20.13 -5.14
CA ILE A 39 19.47 21.17 -4.59
C ILE A 39 18.01 20.70 -4.69
N ILE A 40 17.39 20.35 -3.57
CA ILE A 40 15.97 19.98 -3.57
C ILE A 40 15.23 21.26 -3.96
N GLU A 41 14.99 21.41 -5.25
CA GLU A 41 14.21 22.52 -5.75
C GLU A 41 12.86 22.48 -5.02
N PRO A 42 12.27 23.64 -4.69
CA PRO A 42 10.98 23.70 -4.01
C PRO A 42 9.91 22.81 -4.68
N TYR A 43 10.03 22.59 -6.00
CA TYR A 43 9.21 21.66 -6.76
C TYR A 43 9.32 20.21 -6.29
N VAL A 44 10.53 19.67 -6.09
CA VAL A 44 10.74 18.28 -5.64
C VAL A 44 10.16 18.06 -4.24
N GLU A 45 10.28 19.06 -3.37
CA GLU A 45 9.68 19.01 -2.04
C GLU A 45 8.14 18.95 -2.11
N ASN A 46 7.53 19.79 -2.95
CA ASN A 46 6.08 19.81 -3.14
C ASN A 46 5.57 18.50 -3.74
N VAL A 47 6.30 17.92 -4.70
CA VAL A 47 5.97 16.60 -5.26
C VAL A 47 6.05 15.51 -4.20
N ALA A 48 7.09 15.53 -3.35
CA ALA A 48 7.23 14.57 -2.25
C ALA A 48 6.08 14.69 -1.24
N ARG A 49 5.69 15.91 -0.86
CA ARG A 49 4.54 16.16 0.03
C ARG A 49 3.22 15.71 -0.60
N LEU A 50 3.01 15.99 -1.89
CA LEU A 50 1.81 15.56 -2.61
C LEU A 50 1.73 14.03 -2.69
N TYR A 51 2.86 13.37 -2.93
CA TYR A 51 2.95 11.91 -2.88
C TYR A 51 2.66 11.39 -1.47
N GLY A 52 3.22 12.02 -0.43
CA GLY A 52 2.93 11.72 0.97
C GLY A 52 1.45 11.87 1.34
N ALA A 53 0.78 12.92 0.86
CA ALA A 53 -0.67 13.12 1.03
C ALA A 53 -1.48 12.03 0.31
N SER A 54 -1.02 11.63 -0.89
CA SER A 54 -1.64 10.53 -1.63
C SER A 54 -1.52 9.21 -0.86
N LEU A 55 -0.35 8.90 -0.28
CA LEU A 55 -0.16 7.74 0.59
C LEU A 55 -1.04 7.81 1.85
N ALA A 56 -1.15 8.99 2.47
CA ALA A 56 -2.02 9.17 3.62
C ALA A 56 -3.49 8.83 3.31
N SER A 57 -3.97 9.11 2.08
CA SER A 57 -5.31 8.72 1.66
C SER A 57 -5.50 7.20 1.61
N VAL A 58 -4.48 6.46 1.15
CA VAL A 58 -4.45 4.99 1.14
C VAL A 58 -4.45 4.45 2.58
N VAL A 59 -3.64 5.05 3.46
CA VAL A 59 -3.57 4.70 4.89
C VAL A 59 -4.91 4.89 5.57
N VAL A 60 -5.56 6.05 5.42
CA VAL A 60 -6.88 6.30 6.02
C VAL A 60 -7.90 5.29 5.52
N THR A 61 -7.94 5.05 4.21
CA THR A 61 -8.86 4.07 3.62
C THR A 61 -8.63 2.67 4.18
N SER A 62 -7.36 2.28 4.39
CA SER A 62 -6.96 1.00 4.98
C SER A 62 -7.32 0.90 6.47
N LEU A 63 -7.06 1.94 7.27
CA LEU A 63 -7.38 1.98 8.70
C LEU A 63 -8.87 1.80 8.98
N LEU A 64 -9.72 2.42 8.15
CA LEU A 64 -11.18 2.27 8.25
C LEU A 64 -11.65 0.81 8.08
N GLN A 65 -10.81 -0.08 7.54
CA GLN A 65 -11.15 -1.49 7.35
C GLN A 65 -10.75 -2.41 8.51
N VAL A 66 -9.89 -1.97 9.44
CA VAL A 66 -9.22 -2.86 10.42
C VAL A 66 -10.20 -3.61 11.33
N GLY A 67 -11.31 -2.99 11.72
CA GLY A 67 -12.33 -3.60 12.57
C GLY A 67 -13.54 -4.20 11.82
N LEU A 68 -13.61 -4.01 10.50
CA LEU A 68 -14.81 -4.36 9.75
C LEU A 68 -14.89 -5.87 9.44
N PRO A 69 -16.09 -6.47 9.40
CA PRO A 69 -16.25 -7.87 9.00
C PRO A 69 -15.78 -8.12 7.56
N ASP A 70 -15.07 -9.23 7.36
CA ASP A 70 -14.46 -9.62 6.07
C ASP A 70 -15.49 -9.92 4.96
N ILE A 71 -16.75 -10.20 5.35
CA ILE A 71 -17.86 -10.45 4.44
C ILE A 71 -18.43 -9.18 3.79
N LEU A 72 -18.06 -7.99 4.27
CA LEU A 72 -18.59 -6.74 3.74
C LEU A 72 -18.05 -6.46 2.33
N PRO A 73 -18.92 -6.17 1.35
CA PRO A 73 -18.49 -5.85 -0.02
C PRO A 73 -17.51 -4.67 -0.08
N GLY A 74 -17.75 -3.62 0.71
CA GLY A 74 -16.88 -2.44 0.76
C GLY A 74 -15.44 -2.77 1.14
N LYS A 75 -15.25 -3.56 2.21
CA LYS A 75 -13.92 -3.97 2.67
C LYS A 75 -13.16 -4.77 1.61
N ARG A 76 -13.87 -5.64 0.89
CA ARG A 76 -13.30 -6.41 -0.22
C ARG A 76 -12.87 -5.50 -1.37
N ASN A 77 -13.71 -4.55 -1.77
CA ASN A 77 -13.38 -3.62 -2.85
C ASN A 77 -12.13 -2.80 -2.51
N VAL A 78 -11.98 -2.37 -1.25
CA VAL A 78 -10.75 -1.74 -0.79
C VAL A 78 -9.56 -2.70 -0.90
N ALA A 79 -9.69 -3.96 -0.47
CA ALA A 79 -8.62 -4.96 -0.62
C ALA A 79 -8.18 -5.16 -2.08
N LEU A 80 -9.13 -5.15 -3.02
CA LEU A 80 -8.84 -5.24 -4.45
C LEU A 80 -8.10 -4.00 -4.95
N GLY A 81 -8.52 -2.81 -4.53
CA GLY A 81 -7.82 -1.56 -4.82
C GLY A 81 -6.37 -1.59 -4.30
N MET A 82 -6.17 -2.06 -3.07
CA MET A 82 -4.82 -2.22 -2.48
C MET A 82 -3.98 -3.23 -3.25
N LEU A 83 -4.56 -4.36 -3.65
CA LEU A 83 -3.88 -5.35 -4.49
C LEU A 83 -3.36 -4.72 -5.79
N VAL A 84 -4.21 -3.97 -6.49
CA VAL A 84 -3.82 -3.29 -7.74
C VAL A 84 -2.75 -2.23 -7.46
N TYR A 85 -2.95 -1.39 -6.43
CA TYR A 85 -2.00 -0.37 -6.02
C TYR A 85 -0.61 -0.94 -5.75
N HIS A 86 -0.49 -1.92 -4.85
CA HIS A 86 0.81 -2.51 -4.53
C HIS A 86 1.41 -3.26 -5.73
N GLY A 87 0.59 -3.93 -6.55
CA GLY A 87 1.07 -4.58 -7.78
C GLY A 87 1.71 -3.58 -8.76
N LEU A 88 1.04 -2.44 -9.01
CA LEU A 88 1.55 -1.40 -9.90
C LEU A 88 2.82 -0.74 -9.36
N VAL A 89 2.85 -0.42 -8.05
CA VAL A 89 4.05 0.17 -7.43
C VAL A 89 5.21 -0.82 -7.46
N ALA A 90 4.99 -2.11 -7.22
CA ALA A 90 6.04 -3.13 -7.31
C ALA A 90 6.62 -3.23 -8.72
N ILE A 91 5.77 -3.24 -9.76
CA ILE A 91 6.22 -3.26 -11.16
C ILE A 91 7.01 -2.00 -11.50
N GLY A 92 6.51 -0.82 -11.11
CA GLY A 92 7.20 0.45 -11.33
C GLY A 92 8.56 0.50 -10.64
N ALA A 93 8.61 0.17 -9.35
CA ALA A 93 9.86 0.12 -8.58
C ALA A 93 10.87 -0.88 -9.17
N PHE A 94 10.38 -2.04 -9.63
CA PHE A 94 11.24 -3.02 -10.30
C PHE A 94 11.79 -2.44 -11.60
N HIS A 95 10.97 -1.77 -12.42
CA HIS A 95 11.43 -1.14 -13.65
C HIS A 95 12.50 -0.07 -13.41
N PHE A 96 12.34 0.74 -12.37
CA PHE A 96 13.29 1.81 -12.03
C PHE A 96 14.55 1.33 -11.30
N ARG A 97 14.65 0.06 -10.92
CA ARG A 97 15.79 -0.47 -10.14
C ARG A 97 17.16 -0.32 -10.82
N SER A 98 17.18 -0.27 -12.15
CA SER A 98 18.39 -0.08 -12.95
C SER A 98 18.57 1.36 -13.44
N GLN A 99 17.69 2.27 -13.04
CA GLN A 99 17.74 3.68 -13.41
C GLN A 99 18.18 4.49 -12.21
N GLU A 100 19.49 4.49 -11.94
CA GLU A 100 20.07 5.18 -10.79
C GLU A 100 19.84 6.71 -10.83
N THR A 101 19.48 7.29 -11.98
CA THR A 101 19.06 8.69 -12.06
C THR A 101 17.73 8.98 -11.36
N VAL A 102 16.92 7.95 -11.10
CA VAL A 102 15.54 8.08 -10.56
C VAL A 102 15.47 7.65 -9.10
N ALA A 103 16.10 6.55 -8.72
CA ALA A 103 16.11 6.07 -7.34
C ALA A 103 17.35 5.24 -7.06
N ARG A 104 17.81 5.22 -5.80
CA ARG A 104 18.90 4.30 -5.40
C ARG A 104 18.45 2.87 -5.68
N ALA A 105 19.33 2.05 -6.25
CA ALA A 105 19.01 0.66 -6.55
C ALA A 105 18.50 -0.10 -5.30
N SER A 106 19.09 0.15 -4.13
CA SER A 106 18.64 -0.41 -2.84
C SER A 106 17.22 0.02 -2.47
N THR A 107 16.88 1.31 -2.66
CA THR A 107 15.53 1.85 -2.43
C THR A 107 14.52 1.22 -3.38
N ALA A 108 14.85 1.13 -4.68
CA ALA A 108 13.98 0.54 -5.67
C ALA A 108 13.72 -0.96 -5.41
N TRP A 109 14.75 -1.71 -5.01
CA TRP A 109 14.58 -3.11 -4.58
C TRP A 109 13.77 -3.23 -3.31
N GLY A 110 14.03 -2.39 -2.31
CA GLY A 110 13.26 -2.36 -1.06
C GLY A 110 11.78 -2.12 -1.31
N ALA A 111 11.44 -1.14 -2.15
CA ALA A 111 10.08 -0.87 -2.58
C ALA A 111 9.49 -2.06 -3.36
N THR A 112 10.23 -2.62 -4.31
CA THR A 112 9.77 -3.79 -5.08
C THR A 112 9.37 -4.95 -4.17
N ILE A 113 10.24 -5.32 -3.22
CA ILE A 113 10.02 -6.44 -2.31
C ILE A 113 8.82 -6.15 -1.40
N LEU A 114 8.79 -4.96 -0.78
CA LEU A 114 7.73 -4.57 0.14
C LEU A 114 6.36 -4.57 -0.54
N HIS A 115 6.24 -3.90 -1.68
CA HIS A 115 4.98 -3.82 -2.41
C HIS A 115 4.59 -5.18 -3.02
N THR A 116 5.55 -6.01 -3.44
CA THR A 116 5.24 -7.40 -3.85
C THR A 116 4.65 -8.20 -2.69
N ALA A 117 5.23 -8.10 -1.50
CA ALA A 117 4.73 -8.79 -0.31
C ALA A 117 3.30 -8.36 0.05
N PHE A 118 3.00 -7.05 0.03
CA PHE A 118 1.64 -6.57 0.27
C PHE A 118 0.66 -6.97 -0.84
N SER A 119 1.07 -6.91 -2.10
CA SER A 119 0.25 -7.40 -3.23
C SER A 119 -0.15 -8.87 -3.00
N LEU A 120 0.82 -9.74 -2.67
CA LEU A 120 0.55 -11.14 -2.36
C LEU A 120 -0.34 -11.31 -1.12
N ALA A 121 -0.14 -10.51 -0.07
CA ALA A 121 -0.97 -10.55 1.13
C ALA A 121 -2.44 -10.16 0.84
N PHE A 122 -2.67 -9.11 0.06
CA PHE A 122 -4.02 -8.70 -0.35
C PHE A 122 -4.66 -9.69 -1.34
N TYR A 123 -3.86 -10.31 -2.22
CA TYR A 123 -4.33 -11.41 -3.07
C TYR A 123 -4.79 -12.62 -2.23
N ALA A 124 -3.99 -13.03 -1.24
CA ALA A 124 -4.35 -14.10 -0.32
C ALA A 124 -5.62 -13.75 0.47
N TYR A 125 -5.71 -12.52 1.00
CA TYR A 125 -6.90 -12.01 1.67
C TYR A 125 -8.14 -12.09 0.77
N TRP A 126 -8.07 -11.61 -0.48
CA TRP A 126 -9.20 -11.58 -1.40
C TRP A 126 -9.77 -12.97 -1.69
N ASN A 127 -8.87 -13.95 -1.91
CA ASN A 127 -9.24 -15.33 -2.19
C ASN A 127 -9.87 -16.01 -0.96
N VAL A 128 -9.25 -15.90 0.21
CA VAL A 128 -9.73 -16.54 1.45
C VAL A 128 -11.10 -16.00 1.84
N THR A 129 -11.24 -14.67 1.87
CA THR A 129 -12.51 -14.04 2.24
C THR A 129 -13.60 -14.30 1.18
N GLY A 130 -13.22 -14.62 -0.06
CA GLY A 130 -14.17 -14.88 -1.15
C GLY A 130 -15.01 -16.13 -0.88
N GLN A 131 -14.41 -17.12 -0.23
CA GLN A 131 -15.12 -18.32 0.21
C GLN A 131 -16.13 -18.00 1.32
N GLN A 132 -15.76 -17.13 2.26
CA GLN A 132 -16.64 -16.72 3.36
C GLN A 132 -17.88 -15.99 2.86
N VAL A 133 -17.73 -15.08 1.88
CA VAL A 133 -18.88 -14.39 1.26
C VAL A 133 -19.82 -15.40 0.60
N LYS A 134 -19.28 -16.39 -0.13
CA LYS A 134 -20.09 -17.43 -0.77
C LYS A 134 -20.86 -18.26 0.27
N GLN A 135 -20.23 -18.61 1.38
CA GLN A 135 -20.87 -19.35 2.48
C GLN A 135 -21.97 -18.52 3.14
N PHE A 136 -21.70 -17.25 3.46
CA PHE A 136 -22.66 -16.33 4.06
C PHE A 136 -23.88 -16.12 3.16
N ALA A 137 -23.67 -15.90 1.86
CA ALA A 137 -24.76 -15.76 0.88
C ALA A 137 -25.63 -17.03 0.78
N LYS A 138 -25.03 -18.22 0.87
CA LYS A 138 -25.78 -19.49 0.92
C LYS A 138 -26.62 -19.61 2.20
N GLN A 139 -26.08 -19.21 3.34
CA GLN A 139 -26.81 -19.23 4.62
C GLN A 139 -28.00 -18.27 4.60
N GLN A 140 -27.82 -17.04 4.09
CA GLN A 140 -28.92 -16.08 3.95
C GLN A 140 -30.06 -16.57 3.06
N LYS A 141 -29.76 -17.31 1.99
CA LYS A 141 -30.79 -17.90 1.11
C LYS A 141 -31.56 -19.04 1.79
N LYS A 142 -30.96 -19.77 2.72
CA LYS A 142 -31.63 -20.86 3.46
C LYS A 142 -32.47 -20.36 4.63
N ALA A 143 -32.17 -19.18 5.15
CA ALA A 143 -32.87 -18.55 6.26
C ALA A 143 -34.09 -17.71 5.83
N LYS A 144 -34.29 -17.55 4.52
CA LYS A 144 -35.49 -16.97 3.91
C LYS A 144 -36.37 -18.10 3.40
#